data_AF-A0A915CK79-F1
#
_entry.id   AF-A0A915CK79-F1
#
_cell.length_a   1.000
_cell.length_b   1.000
_cell.length_c   1.000
_cell.angle_alpha   90.00
_cell.angle_beta   90.00
_cell.angle_gamma   90.00
#
_symmetry.space_group_name_H-M   'P 1'
#
loop_
_entity.id
_entity.type
_entity.pdbx_description
1 polymer ?
#
loop_
_entity_poly.entity_id
_entity_poly.type
_entity_poly.pdbx_seq_one_letter_code
_entity_poly.pdbx_strand_id
1 'polypeptide(L)'
;MSATIQSDKFSAYFNQAPVFYVKGRSHQVEMYCANEVSAGDDDYLYNSVATVLKLHRTEPLENGFLVFLTGQEEIDLACKIVFQEVTPEMKHSITALPLYSSVTPFQQAKIFQPVPRNSRKVIFATNIAETSITIPGIRIVVDSGKVKQKSFTSQNRVDVLKKFVDTQSPEIWRTNLSSVVLDLVKMGLRKMKKIQLIDPPDPSTWKQQWMN
;
A
#
# COMPACT_ATOMS: atom_id res chain seq x y z
N MET A 1 -17.62 -4.68 5.19
CA MET A 1 -17.30 -5.02 3.78
C MET A 1 -15.81 -5.32 3.75
N SER A 2 -15.41 -6.51 3.29
CA SER A 2 -13.99 -6.87 3.16
C SER A 2 -13.68 -7.14 1.69
N ALA A 3 -12.55 -6.63 1.20
CA ALA A 3 -12.03 -6.96 -0.11
C ALA A 3 -11.25 -8.30 -0.10
N THR A 4 -10.91 -8.82 1.09
CA THR A 4 -10.09 -10.03 1.24
C THR A 4 -10.92 -11.31 1.31
N ILE A 5 -10.32 -12.38 0.80
CA ILE A 5 -10.91 -13.71 0.61
C ILE A 5 -11.10 -14.49 1.94
N GLN A 6 -10.67 -13.96 3.08
CA GLN A 6 -10.78 -14.63 4.40
C GLN A 6 -12.18 -14.52 5.02
N SER A 7 -13.23 -14.72 4.22
CA SER A 7 -14.63 -14.67 4.69
C SER A 7 -14.89 -15.59 5.87
N ASP A 8 -14.25 -16.75 5.87
CA ASP A 8 -14.51 -17.82 6.83
C ASP A 8 -14.05 -17.45 8.24
N LYS A 9 -12.91 -16.76 8.34
CA LYS A 9 -12.38 -16.24 9.61
C LYS A 9 -13.36 -15.25 10.24
N PHE A 10 -13.90 -14.33 9.44
CA PHE A 10 -14.87 -13.35 9.91
C PHE A 10 -16.22 -13.99 10.23
N SER A 11 -16.70 -14.91 9.41
CA SER A 11 -17.94 -15.65 9.68
C SER A 11 -17.83 -16.42 11.00
N ALA A 12 -16.73 -17.15 11.21
CA ALA A 12 -16.48 -17.87 12.45
C ALA A 12 -16.41 -16.95 13.67
N TYR A 13 -15.72 -15.80 13.55
CA TYR A 13 -15.65 -14.80 14.62
C TYR A 13 -17.01 -14.18 14.96
N PHE A 14 -17.86 -13.97 13.97
CA PHE A 14 -19.22 -13.43 14.15
C PHE A 14 -20.30 -14.51 14.23
N ASN A 15 -20.02 -15.62 14.93
CA ASN A 15 -20.98 -16.70 15.21
C ASN A 15 -21.62 -17.31 13.95
N GLN A 16 -20.79 -17.66 12.96
CA GLN A 16 -21.23 -18.21 11.66
C GLN A 16 -22.17 -17.25 10.90
N ALA A 17 -21.88 -15.95 10.97
CA ALA A 17 -22.66 -14.94 10.25
C ALA A 17 -22.69 -15.26 8.74
N PRO A 18 -23.86 -15.12 8.07
CA PRO A 18 -23.98 -15.37 6.64
C PRO A 18 -23.02 -14.51 5.82
N VAL A 19 -22.36 -15.13 4.84
CA VAL A 19 -21.44 -14.45 3.92
C VAL A 19 -22.14 -14.21 2.60
N PHE A 20 -22.19 -12.94 2.18
CA PHE A 20 -22.68 -12.55 0.86
C PHE A 20 -21.50 -12.26 -0.06
N TYR A 21 -21.42 -13.00 -1.17
CA TYR A 21 -20.39 -12.80 -2.18
C TYR A 21 -20.92 -11.93 -3.31
N VAL A 22 -20.30 -10.77 -3.50
CA VAL A 22 -20.50 -9.94 -4.68
C VAL A 22 -19.43 -10.31 -5.70
N LYS A 23 -19.84 -10.95 -6.80
CA LYS A 23 -18.90 -11.36 -7.84
C LYS A 23 -18.31 -10.12 -8.51
N GLY A 24 -17.03 -9.87 -8.27
CA GLY A 24 -16.28 -8.83 -8.96
C GLY A 24 -16.08 -9.16 -10.45
N ARG A 25 -15.88 -8.13 -11.27
CA ARG A 25 -15.38 -8.27 -12.64
C ARG A 25 -13.86 -8.18 -12.59
N SER A 26 -13.20 -9.30 -12.29
CA SER A 26 -11.74 -9.38 -12.38
C SER A 26 -11.34 -9.77 -13.79
N HIS A 27 -10.38 -9.05 -14.35
CA HIS A 27 -9.73 -9.42 -15.60
C HIS A 27 -8.51 -10.29 -15.29
N GLN A 28 -8.14 -11.19 -16.19
CA GLN A 28 -6.90 -11.94 -16.05
C GLN A 28 -5.71 -10.96 -16.10
N VAL A 29 -4.82 -11.06 -15.12
CA VAL A 29 -3.61 -10.24 -15.03
C VAL A 29 -2.41 -11.16 -15.22
N GLU A 30 -1.50 -10.77 -16.11
CA GLU A 30 -0.22 -11.44 -16.26
C GLU A 30 0.77 -10.90 -15.24
N MET A 31 1.48 -11.80 -14.56
CA MET A 31 2.41 -11.45 -13.49
C MET A 31 3.85 -11.66 -13.97
N TYR A 32 4.67 -10.63 -13.82
CA TYR A 32 6.09 -10.65 -14.12
C TYR A 32 6.87 -10.31 -12.85
N CYS A 33 7.81 -11.18 -12.47
CA CYS A 33 8.67 -10.96 -11.30
C CYS A 33 10.05 -10.51 -11.77
N ALA A 34 10.64 -9.57 -11.03
CA ALA A 34 12.04 -9.24 -11.21
C ALA A 34 12.92 -10.44 -10.85
N ASN A 35 14.10 -10.53 -11.48
CA ASN A 35 15.12 -11.49 -11.07
C ASN A 35 15.59 -11.16 -9.65
N GLU A 36 16.10 -12.17 -8.93
CA GLU A 36 16.65 -11.96 -7.59
C GLU A 36 17.75 -10.89 -7.62
N VAL A 37 17.60 -9.87 -6.78
CA VAL A 37 18.58 -8.80 -6.59
C VAL A 37 19.34 -9.07 -5.29
N SER A 38 20.66 -8.91 -5.32
CA SER A 38 21.48 -9.01 -4.11
C SER A 38 21.10 -7.89 -3.14
N ALA A 39 20.99 -8.17 -1.84
CA ALA A 39 20.42 -7.24 -0.84
C ALA A 39 21.12 -5.87 -0.73
N GLY A 40 22.36 -5.74 -1.23
CA GLY A 40 23.11 -4.48 -1.27
C GLY A 40 22.81 -3.59 -2.48
N ASP A 41 22.19 -4.13 -3.53
CA ASP A 41 21.99 -3.46 -4.83
C ASP A 41 20.50 -3.18 -5.13
N ASP A 42 19.61 -3.40 -4.16
CA ASP A 42 18.16 -3.23 -4.32
C ASP A 42 17.73 -1.75 -4.20
N ASP A 43 18.04 -0.96 -5.23
CA ASP A 43 17.41 0.36 -5.44
C ASP A 43 16.04 0.20 -6.13
N TYR A 44 15.04 -0.22 -5.34
CA TYR A 44 13.69 -0.43 -5.84
C TYR A 44 13.05 0.85 -6.42
N LEU A 45 13.46 2.04 -5.98
CA LEU A 45 12.96 3.31 -6.53
C LEU A 45 13.45 3.47 -7.97
N TYR A 46 14.76 3.35 -8.17
CA TYR A 46 15.36 3.39 -9.49
C TYR A 46 14.78 2.31 -10.40
N ASN A 47 14.70 1.06 -9.92
CA ASN A 47 14.17 -0.07 -10.68
C ASN A 47 12.70 0.14 -11.09
N SER A 48 11.87 0.71 -10.20
CA SER A 48 10.47 1.03 -10.50
C SER A 48 10.37 2.10 -11.60
N VAL A 49 11.15 3.18 -11.49
CA VAL A 49 11.15 4.26 -12.49
C VAL A 49 11.70 3.78 -13.84
N ALA A 50 12.79 3.01 -13.84
CA ALA A 50 13.36 2.42 -15.05
C ALA A 50 12.35 1.50 -15.74
N THR A 51 11.60 0.70 -14.97
CA THR A 51 10.53 -0.16 -15.49
C THR A 51 9.41 0.67 -16.13
N VAL A 52 8.97 1.75 -15.48
CA VAL A 52 7.98 2.69 -16.03
C VAL A 52 8.44 3.26 -17.37
N LEU A 53 9.68 3.75 -17.46
CA LEU A 53 10.23 4.35 -18.68
C LEU A 53 10.38 3.32 -19.80
N LYS A 54 10.79 2.09 -19.47
CA LYS A 54 10.87 0.99 -20.43
C LYS A 54 9.49 0.64 -20.99
N LEU A 55 8.51 0.39 -20.11
CA LEU A 55 7.15 0.01 -20.50
C LEU A 55 6.42 1.14 -21.24
N HIS A 56 6.71 2.40 -20.89
CA HIS A 56 6.11 3.55 -21.58
C HIS A 56 6.36 3.50 -23.10
N ARG A 57 7.53 3.01 -23.52
CA ARG A 57 7.95 2.93 -24.93
C ARG A 57 7.27 1.80 -25.72
N THR A 58 6.89 0.71 -25.05
CA THR A 58 6.37 -0.50 -25.72
C THR A 58 4.86 -0.66 -25.61
N GLU A 59 4.27 -0.17 -24.52
CA GLU A 59 2.86 -0.37 -24.23
C GLU A 59 1.94 0.63 -24.96
N PRO A 60 0.67 0.30 -25.23
CA PRO A 60 -0.33 1.25 -25.73
C PRO A 60 -0.52 2.43 -24.77
N LEU A 61 -0.62 3.67 -25.28
CA LEU A 61 -0.62 4.89 -24.44
C LEU A 61 -1.86 5.04 -23.56
N GLU A 62 -2.98 4.44 -23.96
CA GLU A 62 -4.22 4.40 -23.20
C GLU A 62 -4.12 3.57 -21.91
N ASN A 63 -3.11 2.69 -21.82
CA ASN A 63 -2.86 1.89 -20.62
C ASN A 63 -2.18 2.74 -19.55
N GLY A 64 -2.93 3.22 -18.57
CA GLY A 64 -2.40 3.93 -17.41
C GLY A 64 -1.61 3.01 -16.48
N PHE A 65 -0.60 3.57 -15.80
CA PHE A 65 0.27 2.83 -14.89
C PHE A 65 0.02 3.25 -13.44
N LEU A 66 0.02 2.28 -12.54
CA LEU A 66 0.02 2.49 -11.09
C LEU A 66 1.30 1.89 -10.50
N VAL A 67 2.05 2.70 -9.76
CA VAL A 67 3.37 2.33 -9.23
C VAL A 67 3.34 2.44 -7.71
N PHE A 68 3.66 1.37 -7.00
CA PHE A 68 3.67 1.36 -5.53
C PHE A 68 5.05 1.67 -4.97
N LEU A 69 5.13 2.75 -4.20
CA LEU A 69 6.32 3.23 -3.46
C LEU A 69 5.98 3.47 -1.98
N THR A 70 7.00 3.68 -1.15
CA THR A 70 6.82 3.60 0.31
C THR A 70 6.40 4.91 0.98
N GLY A 71 6.54 6.06 0.30
CA GLY A 71 6.18 7.34 0.90
C GLY A 71 6.40 8.57 0.03
N GLN A 72 6.06 9.73 0.58
CA GLN A 72 6.05 11.02 -0.11
C GLN A 72 7.38 11.38 -0.76
N GLU A 73 8.50 11.32 -0.03
CA GLU A 73 9.83 11.72 -0.55
C GLU A 73 10.22 10.94 -1.81
N GLU A 74 9.96 9.62 -1.81
CA GLU A 74 10.22 8.73 -2.95
C GLU A 74 9.28 9.01 -4.12
N ILE A 75 8.00 9.23 -3.84
CA ILE A 75 7.00 9.53 -4.85
C ILE A 75 7.30 10.85 -5.54
N ASP A 76 7.64 11.90 -4.78
CA ASP A 76 7.99 13.21 -5.31
C ASP A 76 9.29 13.13 -6.13
N LEU A 77 10.27 12.34 -5.67
CA LEU A 77 11.51 12.09 -6.41
C LEU A 77 11.24 11.30 -7.70
N ALA A 78 10.43 10.25 -7.67
CA ALA A 78 10.07 9.48 -8.87
C ALA A 78 9.38 10.37 -9.92
N CYS A 79 8.44 11.22 -9.49
CA CYS A 79 7.78 12.18 -10.38
C CYS A 79 8.81 13.12 -11.04
N LYS A 80 9.79 13.61 -10.27
CA LYS A 80 10.87 14.47 -10.80
C LYS A 80 11.77 13.75 -11.78
N ILE A 81 12.21 12.53 -11.46
CA ILE A 81 13.08 11.72 -12.34
C ILE A 81 12.35 11.45 -13.66
N VAL A 82 11.09 11.00 -13.60
CA VAL A 82 10.29 10.77 -14.81
C VAL A 82 10.16 12.04 -15.64
N PHE A 83 9.92 13.19 -15.01
CA PHE A 83 9.82 14.46 -15.73
C PHE A 83 11.15 14.85 -16.41
N GLN A 84 12.30 14.55 -15.80
CA GLN A 84 13.63 14.86 -16.34
C GLN A 84 14.05 13.90 -17.46
N GLU A 85 13.73 12.62 -17.31
CA GLU A 85 14.04 11.57 -18.29
C GLU A 85 13.14 11.63 -19.52
N VAL A 86 12.04 12.39 -19.47
CA VAL A 86 11.21 12.70 -20.63
C VAL A 86 11.93 13.67 -21.56
N THR A 87 12.70 13.09 -22.49
CA THR A 87 13.39 13.84 -23.55
C THR A 87 12.42 14.26 -24.65
N PRO A 88 12.73 15.35 -25.41
CA PRO A 88 11.96 15.75 -26.59
C PRO A 88 11.89 14.67 -27.68
N GLU A 89 12.82 13.72 -27.66
CA GLU A 89 12.89 12.59 -28.57
C GLU A 89 11.86 11.50 -28.24
N MET A 90 11.34 11.49 -27.01
CA MET A 90 10.22 10.61 -26.67
C MET A 90 8.97 11.07 -27.39
N LYS A 91 8.51 10.22 -28.32
CA LYS A 91 7.36 10.44 -29.22
C LYS A 91 6.07 10.83 -28.47
N HIS A 92 5.98 10.48 -27.20
CA HIS A 92 4.83 10.65 -26.33
C HIS A 92 5.27 11.14 -24.95
N SER A 93 4.42 11.91 -24.27
CA SER A 93 4.74 12.45 -22.95
C SER A 93 4.26 11.54 -21.81
N ILE A 94 4.77 11.75 -20.60
CA ILE A 94 4.27 11.12 -19.38
C ILE A 94 3.68 12.18 -18.47
N THR A 95 2.45 11.96 -18.01
CA THR A 95 1.84 12.73 -16.92
C THR A 95 2.00 11.94 -15.63
N ALA A 96 3.06 12.26 -14.87
CA ALA A 96 3.34 11.66 -13.56
C ALA A 96 2.54 12.37 -12.45
N LEU A 97 1.80 11.62 -11.63
CA LEU A 97 0.94 12.16 -10.58
C LEU A 97 1.21 11.47 -9.23
N PRO A 98 1.40 12.22 -8.13
CA PRO A 98 1.60 11.66 -6.80
C PRO A 98 0.29 11.30 -6.12
N LEU A 99 0.29 10.22 -5.32
CA LEU A 99 -0.82 9.82 -4.47
C LEU A 99 -0.34 9.26 -3.12
N TYR A 100 -0.41 10.09 -2.08
CA TYR A 100 -0.09 9.72 -0.69
C TYR A 100 -0.95 10.52 0.29
N SER A 101 -0.90 10.20 1.58
CA SER A 101 -1.88 10.67 2.58
C SER A 101 -1.97 12.19 2.76
N SER A 102 -0.88 12.91 2.53
CA SER A 102 -0.79 14.38 2.66
C SER A 102 -1.10 15.14 1.36
N VAL A 103 -1.44 14.46 0.26
CA VAL A 103 -1.86 15.13 -0.98
C VAL A 103 -3.17 15.89 -0.76
N THR A 104 -3.25 17.13 -1.21
CA THR A 104 -4.47 17.94 -1.06
C THR A 104 -5.63 17.35 -1.88
N PRO A 105 -6.91 17.53 -1.46
CA PRO A 105 -8.05 17.01 -2.21
C PRO A 105 -8.09 17.49 -3.66
N PHE A 106 -7.65 18.73 -3.92
CA PHE A 106 -7.56 19.28 -5.27
C PHE A 106 -6.51 18.55 -6.13
N GLN A 107 -5.34 18.23 -5.58
CA GLN A 107 -4.33 17.45 -6.27
C GLN A 107 -4.77 16.00 -6.46
N GLN A 108 -5.41 15.41 -5.45
CA GLN A 108 -5.98 14.06 -5.54
C GLN A 108 -7.09 13.98 -6.59
N ALA A 109 -7.86 15.04 -6.84
CA ALA A 109 -8.84 15.04 -7.93
C ALA A 109 -8.19 14.85 -9.32
N LYS A 110 -6.93 15.27 -9.50
CA LYS A 110 -6.21 15.18 -10.79
C LYS A 110 -5.97 13.74 -11.25
N ILE A 111 -5.79 12.78 -10.34
CA ILE A 111 -5.59 11.37 -10.72
C ILE A 111 -6.81 10.77 -11.44
N PHE A 112 -8.00 11.31 -11.21
CA PHE A 112 -9.23 10.89 -11.88
C PHE A 112 -9.48 11.58 -13.22
N GLN A 113 -8.80 12.69 -13.49
CA GLN A 113 -8.98 13.45 -14.73
C GLN A 113 -8.27 12.75 -15.91
N PRO A 114 -8.77 12.90 -17.15
CA PRO A 114 -8.04 12.44 -18.32
C PRO A 114 -6.72 13.20 -18.48
N VAL A 115 -5.70 12.54 -19.02
CA VAL A 115 -4.42 13.16 -19.35
C VAL A 115 -4.46 13.80 -20.74
N PRO A 116 -3.57 14.75 -21.06
CA PRO A 116 -3.46 15.33 -22.39
C PRO A 116 -3.34 14.25 -23.49
N ARG A 117 -3.80 14.59 -24.71
CA ARG A 117 -3.63 13.70 -25.86
C ARG A 117 -2.15 13.39 -26.05
N ASN A 118 -1.88 12.16 -26.52
CA ASN A 118 -0.51 11.70 -26.75
C ASN A 118 0.36 11.65 -25.48
N SER A 119 -0.28 11.41 -24.33
CA SER A 119 0.38 11.28 -23.02
C SER A 119 -0.09 10.02 -22.31
N ARG A 120 0.80 9.41 -21.52
CA ARG A 120 0.46 8.30 -20.61
C ARG A 120 0.25 8.82 -19.19
N LYS A 121 -0.81 8.36 -18.53
CA LYS A 121 -1.01 8.57 -17.08
C LYS A 121 -0.14 7.60 -16.29
N VAL A 122 0.71 8.11 -15.41
CA VAL A 122 1.49 7.30 -14.46
C VAL A 122 1.24 7.84 -13.05
N ILE A 123 0.79 6.98 -12.15
CA ILE A 123 0.49 7.35 -10.78
C ILE A 123 1.46 6.66 -9.85
N PHE A 124 2.21 7.45 -9.09
CA PHE A 124 3.09 6.96 -8.04
C PHE A 124 2.37 7.07 -6.70
N ALA A 125 2.11 5.93 -6.07
CA ALA A 125 1.21 5.83 -4.93
C ALA A 125 1.81 5.05 -3.76
N THR A 126 1.34 5.36 -2.55
CA THR A 126 1.44 4.43 -1.42
C THR A 126 0.29 3.42 -1.45
N ASN A 127 0.22 2.55 -0.44
CA ASN A 127 -0.87 1.59 -0.22
C ASN A 127 -2.29 2.19 -0.12
N ILE A 128 -2.45 3.52 -0.14
CA ILE A 128 -3.77 4.17 -0.32
C ILE A 128 -4.45 3.70 -1.62
N ALA A 129 -3.66 3.46 -2.67
CA ALA A 129 -4.19 2.97 -3.94
C ALA A 129 -4.66 1.50 -3.91
N GLU A 130 -4.26 0.71 -2.91
CA GLU A 130 -4.53 -0.72 -2.86
C GLU A 130 -6.00 -1.03 -2.56
N THR A 131 -6.60 -0.30 -1.62
CA THR A 131 -7.92 -0.64 -1.07
C THR A 131 -8.93 0.50 -1.13
N SER A 132 -8.48 1.75 -1.19
CA SER A 132 -9.34 2.90 -0.90
C SER A 132 -9.84 3.63 -2.14
N ILE A 133 -9.40 3.25 -3.34
CA ILE A 133 -9.64 4.03 -4.55
C ILE A 133 -9.49 3.16 -5.81
N THR A 134 -10.37 3.37 -6.80
CA THR A 134 -10.24 2.79 -8.14
C THR A 134 -9.97 3.91 -9.13
N ILE A 135 -8.85 3.83 -9.84
CA ILE A 135 -8.45 4.85 -10.81
C ILE A 135 -8.74 4.33 -12.22
N PRO A 136 -9.58 5.04 -13.01
CA PRO A 136 -9.95 4.56 -14.33
C PRO A 136 -8.75 4.58 -15.29
N GLY A 137 -8.69 3.55 -16.14
CA GLY A 137 -7.68 3.42 -17.20
C GLY A 137 -6.36 2.79 -16.76
N ILE A 138 -6.21 2.40 -15.48
CA ILE A 138 -5.03 1.64 -15.06
C ILE A 138 -5.09 0.22 -15.64
N ARG A 139 -4.03 -0.16 -16.36
CA ARG A 139 -3.85 -1.50 -16.95
C ARG A 139 -2.55 -2.17 -16.53
N ILE A 140 -1.57 -1.40 -16.06
CA ILE A 140 -0.28 -1.93 -15.62
C ILE A 140 -0.01 -1.48 -14.19
N VAL A 141 0.42 -2.43 -13.36
CA VAL A 141 0.85 -2.19 -12.00
C VAL A 141 2.33 -2.52 -11.89
N VAL A 142 3.12 -1.60 -11.34
CA VAL A 142 4.52 -1.82 -10.98
C VAL A 142 4.59 -1.80 -9.46
N ASP A 143 4.79 -2.96 -8.85
CA ASP A 143 4.88 -3.08 -7.40
C ASP A 143 6.34 -3.28 -6.97
N SER A 144 6.82 -2.42 -6.07
CA SER A 144 8.16 -2.56 -5.49
C SER A 144 8.23 -3.66 -4.43
N GLY A 145 7.08 -4.16 -3.94
CA GLY A 145 6.98 -5.13 -2.85
C GLY A 145 7.43 -4.57 -1.49
N LYS A 146 7.66 -3.25 -1.40
CA LYS A 146 8.10 -2.57 -0.19
C LYS A 146 6.98 -1.72 0.40
N VAL A 147 6.86 -1.73 1.72
CA VAL A 147 5.91 -0.89 2.46
C VAL A 147 6.60 -0.19 3.62
N LYS A 148 6.16 1.04 3.91
CA LYS A 148 6.53 1.72 5.15
C LYS A 148 5.45 1.45 6.19
N GLN A 149 5.81 0.67 7.20
CA GLN A 149 4.89 0.24 8.24
C GLN A 149 5.44 0.53 9.63
N LYS A 150 4.54 0.69 10.60
CA LYS A 150 4.92 0.79 12.01
C LYS A 150 5.54 -0.52 12.46
N SER A 151 6.61 -0.41 13.21
CA SER A 151 7.27 -1.52 13.88
C SER A 151 7.56 -1.11 15.31
N PHE A 152 6.95 -1.84 16.24
CA PHE A 152 7.20 -1.68 17.66
C PHE A 152 8.54 -2.34 18.05
N THR A 153 9.42 -1.57 18.69
CA THR A 153 10.65 -2.12 19.28
C THR A 153 10.49 -2.20 20.79
N SER A 154 10.41 -3.43 21.32
CA SER A 154 10.14 -3.70 22.75
C SER A 154 11.20 -3.14 23.69
N GLN A 155 12.47 -3.14 23.28
CA GLN A 155 13.59 -2.64 24.08
C GLN A 155 13.46 -1.15 24.40
N ASN A 156 13.01 -0.34 23.44
CA ASN A 156 12.92 1.11 23.60
C ASN A 156 11.48 1.59 23.83
N ARG A 157 10.48 0.71 23.72
CA ARG A 157 9.03 1.02 23.81
C ARG A 157 8.56 2.11 22.83
N VAL A 158 9.23 2.22 21.69
CA VAL A 158 8.92 3.21 20.65
C VAL A 158 8.38 2.50 19.42
N ASP A 159 7.35 3.10 18.82
CA ASP A 159 6.92 2.78 17.47
C ASP A 159 7.77 3.55 16.46
N VAL A 160 8.36 2.81 15.51
CA VAL A 160 9.19 3.40 14.46
C VAL A 160 8.60 3.04 13.10
N LEU A 161 8.58 4.00 12.17
CA LEU A 161 8.23 3.71 10.78
C LEU A 161 9.49 3.21 10.06
N LYS A 162 9.47 1.93 9.67
CA LYS A 162 10.55 1.30 8.92
C LYS A 162 10.01 0.74 7.60
N LYS A 163 10.91 0.62 6.62
CA LYS A 163 10.62 -0.01 5.33
C LYS A 163 10.81 -1.52 5.48
N PHE A 164 9.85 -2.29 4.98
CA PHE A 164 9.89 -3.75 5.01
C PHE A 164 9.42 -4.30 3.68
N VAL A 165 9.72 -5.57 3.43
CA VAL A 165 8.96 -6.37 2.46
C VAL A 165 7.54 -6.52 2.98
N ASP A 166 6.55 -6.33 2.10
CA ASP A 166 5.16 -6.51 2.51
C ASP A 166 4.86 -7.98 2.83
N THR A 167 4.31 -8.22 4.01
CA THR A 167 3.91 -9.55 4.49
C THR A 167 2.43 -9.61 4.85
N GLN A 168 1.68 -8.50 4.66
CA GLN A 168 0.26 -8.37 5.02
C GLN A 168 -0.08 -8.76 6.48
N SER A 169 0.88 -8.64 7.40
CA SER A 169 0.68 -8.96 8.81
C SER A 169 -0.38 -8.02 9.45
N PRO A 170 -1.27 -8.50 10.33
CA PRO A 170 -2.21 -7.67 11.07
C PRO A 170 -1.53 -6.50 11.82
N GLU A 171 -2.19 -5.33 11.90
CA GLU A 171 -1.62 -4.15 12.58
C GLU A 171 -1.39 -4.37 14.08
N ILE A 172 -2.27 -5.15 14.72
CA ILE A 172 -2.19 -5.48 16.16
C ILE A 172 -0.89 -6.21 16.53
N TRP A 173 -0.20 -6.83 15.57
CA TRP A 173 1.09 -7.50 15.79
C TRP A 173 2.29 -6.58 15.62
N ARG A 174 2.08 -5.33 15.18
CA ARG A 174 3.16 -4.47 14.68
C ARG A 174 3.25 -3.10 15.37
N THR A 175 2.27 -2.73 16.19
CA THR A 175 2.18 -1.41 16.84
C THR A 175 2.14 -1.52 18.36
N ASN A 176 2.51 -0.45 19.06
CA ASN A 176 2.23 -0.30 20.47
C ASN A 176 0.72 -0.21 20.74
N LEU A 177 0.21 -1.01 21.68
CA LEU A 177 -1.22 -1.08 22.00
C LEU A 177 -1.64 -0.17 23.15
N SER A 178 -0.74 0.62 23.76
CA SER A 178 -1.06 1.47 24.92
C SER A 178 -2.27 2.39 24.72
N SER A 179 -2.42 3.03 23.56
CA SER A 179 -3.58 3.89 23.27
C SER A 179 -4.87 3.06 23.20
N VAL A 180 -4.84 1.92 22.51
CA VAL A 180 -5.96 0.97 22.41
C VAL A 180 -6.37 0.46 23.79
N VAL A 181 -5.39 0.15 24.65
CA VAL A 181 -5.62 -0.29 26.03
C VAL A 181 -6.39 0.78 26.81
N LEU A 182 -5.94 2.03 26.75
CA LEU A 182 -6.58 3.14 27.46
C LEU A 182 -8.00 3.36 26.98
N ASP A 183 -8.24 3.29 25.67
CA ASP A 183 -9.58 3.47 25.10
C ASP A 183 -10.51 2.32 25.50
N LEU A 184 -10.04 1.08 25.50
CA LEU A 184 -10.80 -0.07 26.03
C LEU A 184 -11.15 0.09 27.51
N VAL A 185 -10.22 0.59 28.34
CA VAL A 185 -10.48 0.87 29.77
C VAL A 185 -11.52 1.99 29.92
N LYS A 186 -11.44 3.06 29.12
CA LYS A 186 -12.45 4.13 29.09
C LYS A 186 -13.83 3.61 28.69
N MET A 187 -13.89 2.63 27.79
CA MET A 187 -15.12 1.93 27.41
C MET A 187 -15.62 0.94 28.48
N GLY A 188 -14.94 0.83 29.64
CA GLY A 188 -15.31 -0.06 30.74
C GLY A 188 -14.85 -1.52 30.55
N LEU A 189 -14.12 -1.82 29.48
CA LEU A 189 -13.63 -3.16 29.16
C LEU A 189 -12.32 -3.46 29.90
N ARG A 190 -12.42 -3.66 31.22
CA ARG A 190 -11.25 -3.87 32.10
C ARG A 190 -10.69 -5.31 32.08
N LYS A 191 -11.49 -6.29 31.66
CA LYS A 191 -11.09 -7.72 31.62
C LYS A 191 -10.51 -8.09 30.25
N MET A 192 -9.33 -7.57 29.98
CA MET A 192 -8.72 -7.57 28.64
C MET A 192 -8.41 -8.97 28.09
N LYS A 193 -8.02 -9.92 28.96
CA LYS A 193 -7.84 -11.34 28.60
C LYS A 193 -9.15 -12.04 28.17
N LYS A 194 -10.31 -11.46 28.46
CA LYS A 194 -11.62 -12.00 28.06
C LYS A 194 -12.13 -11.41 26.74
N ILE A 195 -11.47 -10.38 26.22
CA ILE A 195 -11.82 -9.80 24.93
C ILE A 195 -11.37 -10.82 23.87
N GLN A 196 -12.33 -11.34 23.12
CA GLN A 196 -12.06 -12.20 21.99
C GLN A 196 -11.63 -11.29 20.84
N LEU A 197 -10.36 -11.35 20.46
CA LEU A 197 -9.82 -10.64 19.30
C LEU A 197 -9.72 -11.61 18.13
N ILE A 198 -10.00 -11.13 16.91
CA ILE A 198 -9.89 -11.96 15.70
C ILE A 198 -8.44 -12.40 15.43
N ASP A 199 -7.49 -11.52 15.77
CA ASP A 199 -6.06 -11.77 15.75
C ASP A 199 -5.49 -11.30 17.10
N PRO A 200 -5.28 -12.20 18.07
CA PRO A 200 -4.69 -11.80 19.34
C PRO A 200 -3.21 -11.42 19.16
N PRO A 201 -2.71 -10.39 19.85
CA PRO A 201 -1.27 -10.06 19.83
C PRO A 201 -0.42 -11.18 20.44
N ASP A 202 0.86 -11.21 20.07
CA ASP A 202 1.81 -12.19 20.59
C ASP A 202 1.86 -12.14 22.14
N PRO A 203 1.73 -13.27 22.84
CA PRO A 203 1.80 -13.33 24.31
C PRO A 203 3.04 -12.68 24.93
N SER A 204 4.16 -12.63 24.20
CA SER A 204 5.43 -12.02 24.64
C SER A 204 5.39 -10.48 24.68
N THR A 205 4.73 -9.84 23.71
CA THR A 205 4.46 -8.39 23.70
C THR A 205 3.27 -8.03 24.61
N TRP A 206 2.28 -8.92 24.68
CA TRP A 206 1.08 -8.81 25.51
C TRP A 206 1.36 -8.64 27.01
N LYS A 207 2.29 -9.42 27.59
CA LYS A 207 2.61 -9.31 29.03
C LYS A 207 3.28 -7.97 29.39
N GLN A 208 4.09 -7.42 28.48
CA GLN A 208 4.86 -6.20 28.74
C GLN A 208 4.02 -4.91 28.63
N GLN A 209 2.96 -4.93 27.82
CA GLN A 209 2.11 -3.76 27.59
C GLN A 209 0.86 -3.69 28.51
N TRP A 210 0.43 -4.82 29.09
CA TRP A 210 -0.90 -4.93 29.73
C TRP A 210 -0.90 -5.30 31.22
N MET A 211 0.24 -5.65 31.81
CA MET A 211 0.33 -6.14 33.20
C MET A 211 0.89 -5.13 34.21
N ASN A 212 1.06 -3.85 33.81
CA ASN A 212 1.43 -2.76 34.71
C ASN A 212 0.33 -1.69 34.75
#